data_AF-A0A800CKV8-F1
#
_entry.id   AF-A0A800CKV8-F1
#
_cell.length_a   1.000
_cell.length_b   1.000
_cell.length_c   1.000
_cell.angle_alpha   90.00
_cell.angle_beta   90.00
_cell.angle_gamma   90.00
#
_symmetry.space_group_name_H-M   'P 1'
#
loop_
_entity.id
_entity.type
_entity.pdbx_description
1 polymer ?
#
loop_
_entity_poly.entity_id
_entity_poly.type
_entity_poly.pdbx_seq_one_letter_code
_entity_poly.pdbx_strand_id
1 'polypeptide(L)'
;MLSRTSVWRYFDIWLVAAILLLTAYGVLMIRSAVTGAPAFEILPLRQIQWAIIGFVVMIIVASIDYRVLTSAQWYIYGAIVAGLIFVLVAGVLGNETRRWIQLPGDIRIQPSEFGRVF
;
A
#
# COMPACT_ATOMS: atom_id res chain seq x y z
N MET A 1 20.15 -2.62 31.38
CA MET A 1 20.83 -2.72 30.08
C MET A 1 19.78 -2.94 29.00
N LEU A 2 19.36 -1.89 28.30
CA LEU A 2 18.45 -2.03 27.15
C LEU A 2 19.29 -2.49 25.96
N SER A 3 19.21 -3.76 25.58
CA SER A 3 19.78 -4.21 24.32
C SER A 3 19.04 -3.50 23.20
N ARG A 4 19.69 -2.50 22.58
CA ARG A 4 19.22 -1.92 21.32
C ARG A 4 19.40 -3.01 20.26
N THR A 5 18.41 -3.87 20.11
CA THR A 5 18.30 -4.74 18.95
C THR A 5 18.06 -3.81 17.76
N SER A 6 19.08 -3.67 16.91
CA SER A 6 18.94 -2.93 15.65
C SER A 6 17.85 -3.62 14.83
N VAL A 7 16.80 -2.88 14.48
CA VAL A 7 15.66 -3.38 13.67
C VAL A 7 16.16 -4.06 12.38
N TRP A 8 17.28 -3.57 11.85
CA TRP A 8 17.93 -4.07 10.64
C TRP A 8 18.64 -5.42 10.79
N ARG A 9 18.91 -5.86 12.03
CA ARG A 9 19.62 -7.13 12.28
C ARG A 9 18.79 -8.36 11.90
N TYR A 10 17.46 -8.23 11.94
CA TYR A 10 16.52 -9.29 11.60
C TYR A 10 15.74 -8.97 10.31
N PHE A 11 16.24 -8.04 9.51
CA PHE A 11 15.59 -7.67 8.27
C PHE A 11 15.78 -8.79 7.24
N ASP A 12 14.67 -9.42 6.84
CA ASP A 12 14.69 -10.54 5.91
C ASP A 12 14.88 -10.07 4.46
N ILE A 13 16.14 -10.07 4.02
CA ILE A 13 16.53 -9.66 2.67
C ILE A 13 15.95 -10.63 1.61
N TRP A 14 15.79 -11.91 1.94
CA TRP A 14 15.25 -12.90 1.01
C TRP A 14 13.76 -12.69 0.75
N LEU A 15 13.00 -12.34 1.79
CA LEU A 15 11.60 -11.94 1.65
C LEU A 15 11.48 -10.71 0.74
N VAL A 16 12.32 -9.70 0.95
CA VAL A 16 12.32 -8.50 0.09
C VAL A 16 12.67 -8.84 -1.35
N ALA A 17 13.69 -9.68 -1.58
CA ALA A 17 14.04 -10.15 -2.92
C ALA A 17 12.87 -10.89 -3.59
N ALA A 18 12.19 -11.78 -2.88
CA ALA A 18 11.02 -12.50 -3.38
C ALA A 18 9.88 -11.53 -3.76
N ILE A 19 9.59 -10.53 -2.92
CA ILE A 19 8.58 -9.50 -3.19
C ILE A 19 8.94 -8.71 -4.46
N LEU A 20 10.21 -8.30 -4.62
CA LEU A 20 10.66 -7.56 -5.79
C LEU A 20 10.54 -8.40 -7.07
N LEU A 21 10.93 -9.67 -7.02
CA LEU A 21 10.81 -10.58 -8.16
C LEU A 21 9.34 -10.82 -8.55
N LEU A 22 8.47 -11.08 -7.58
CA LEU A 22 7.03 -11.25 -7.82
C LEU A 22 6.39 -9.98 -8.38
N THR A 23 6.79 -8.81 -7.88
CA THR A 23 6.29 -7.51 -8.37
C THR A 23 6.75 -7.26 -9.80
N ALA A 24 8.03 -7.49 -10.11
CA ALA A 24 8.56 -7.37 -11.46
C ALA A 24 7.85 -8.32 -12.44
N TYR A 25 7.64 -9.57 -12.02
CA TYR A 25 6.86 -10.53 -12.80
C TYR A 25 5.41 -10.06 -13.02
N GLY A 26 4.75 -9.52 -12.00
CA GLY A 26 3.42 -8.93 -12.12
C GLY A 26 3.36 -7.78 -13.13
N VAL A 27 4.36 -6.90 -13.18
CA VAL A 27 4.46 -5.83 -14.18
C VAL A 27 4.58 -6.40 -15.60
N LEU A 28 5.39 -7.46 -15.79
CA LEU A 28 5.50 -8.14 -17.09
C LEU A 28 4.17 -8.76 -17.51
N MET A 29 3.44 -9.35 -16.57
CA MET A 29 2.11 -9.91 -16.82
C MET A 29 1.09 -8.85 -17.23
N ILE A 30 1.09 -7.67 -16.58
CA ILE A 30 0.24 -6.55 -16.98
C ILE A 30 0.60 -6.11 -18.40
N ARG A 31 1.90 -5.96 -18.70
CA ARG A 31 2.34 -5.59 -20.06
C ARG A 31 1.87 -6.59 -21.11
N SER A 32 1.98 -7.88 -20.81
CA SER A 32 1.47 -8.94 -21.67
C SER A 32 -0.05 -8.81 -21.89
N ALA A 33 -0.82 -8.62 -20.82
CA ALA A 33 -2.28 -8.57 -20.87
C ALA A 33 -2.84 -7.35 -21.63
N VAL A 34 -2.13 -6.21 -21.61
CA VAL A 34 -2.60 -4.97 -22.28
C VAL A 34 -2.10 -4.85 -23.71
N THR A 35 -1.29 -5.80 -24.20
CA THR A 35 -0.74 -5.74 -25.56
C THR A 35 -1.87 -5.74 -26.59
N GLY A 36 -1.90 -4.70 -27.45
CA GLY A 36 -2.97 -4.53 -28.44
C GLY A 36 -4.21 -3.80 -27.93
N ALA A 37 -4.18 -3.27 -26.71
CA ALA A 37 -5.25 -2.45 -26.14
C ALA A 37 -4.74 -1.03 -25.79
N PRO A 38 -4.78 -0.08 -26.75
CA PRO A 38 -4.20 1.27 -26.60
C PRO A 38 -4.70 2.03 -25.36
N ALA A 39 -5.94 1.80 -24.95
CA ALA A 39 -6.54 2.42 -23.76
C ALA A 39 -5.83 2.05 -22.44
N PHE A 40 -5.06 0.95 -22.41
CA PHE A 40 -4.44 0.40 -21.20
C PHE A 40 -2.92 0.36 -21.23
N GLU A 41 -2.28 0.89 -22.28
CA GLU A 41 -0.82 0.91 -22.45
C GLU A 41 -0.08 1.63 -21.31
N ILE A 42 -0.76 2.54 -20.60
CA ILE A 42 -0.19 3.27 -19.46
C ILE A 42 -0.14 2.43 -18.15
N LEU A 43 -0.91 1.34 -18.06
CA LEU A 43 -1.05 0.55 -16.83
C LEU A 43 0.27 -0.07 -16.32
N PRO A 44 1.15 -0.64 -17.17
CA PRO A 44 2.44 -1.14 -16.71
C PRO A 44 3.32 -0.05 -16.07
N LEU A 45 3.33 1.16 -16.66
CA LEU A 45 4.10 2.29 -16.10
C LEU A 45 3.51 2.74 -14.76
N ARG A 46 2.18 2.83 -14.65
CA ARG A 46 1.51 3.12 -13.37
C ARG A 46 1.83 2.06 -12.33
N GLN A 47 1.86 0.78 -12.70
CA GLN A 47 2.23 -0.30 -11.76
C GLN A 47 3.65 -0.14 -11.24
N ILE A 48 4.62 0.25 -12.09
CA ILE A 48 5.99 0.53 -11.67
C ILE A 48 6.03 1.70 -10.68
N GLN A 49 5.29 2.78 -10.95
CA GLN A 49 5.20 3.93 -10.04
C GLN A 49 4.66 3.51 -8.66
N TRP A 50 3.57 2.74 -8.63
CA TRP A 50 3.02 2.23 -7.37
C TRP A 50 3.93 1.24 -6.66
N ALA A 51 4.68 0.41 -7.40
CA ALA A 51 5.66 -0.50 -6.83
C ALA A 51 6.80 0.27 -6.14
N ILE A 52 7.29 1.37 -6.75
CA ILE A 52 8.31 2.24 -6.14
C ILE A 52 7.77 2.92 -4.89
N ILE A 53 6.57 3.51 -4.96
CA ILE A 53 5.93 4.16 -3.80
C ILE A 53 5.73 3.14 -2.67
N GLY A 54 5.20 1.96 -2.97
CA GLY A 54 4.99 0.89 -2.00
C GLY A 54 6.29 0.40 -1.37
N PHE A 55 7.36 0.28 -2.15
CA PHE A 55 8.68 -0.08 -1.64
C PHE A 55 9.24 0.99 -0.69
N VAL A 56 9.13 2.27 -1.03
CA VAL A 56 9.53 3.38 -0.15
C VAL A 56 8.73 3.36 1.15
N VAL A 57 7.40 3.20 1.07
CA VAL A 57 6.53 3.09 2.25
C VAL A 57 6.91 1.89 3.11
N MET A 58 7.19 0.73 2.52
CA MET A 58 7.65 -0.46 3.23
C MET A 58 8.93 -0.17 4.03
N ILE A 59 9.93 0.48 3.42
CA ILE A 59 11.19 0.82 4.12
C ILE A 59 10.94 1.81 5.26
N ILE A 60 10.09 2.82 5.04
CA ILE A 60 9.72 3.79 6.09
C ILE A 60 9.06 3.05 7.26
N VAL A 61 8.04 2.23 7.01
CA VAL A 61 7.32 1.50 8.06
C VAL A 61 8.23 0.49 8.77
N ALA A 62 9.09 -0.22 8.04
CA ALA A 62 10.06 -1.15 8.61
C ALA A 62 11.11 -0.45 9.50
N SER A 63 11.34 0.85 9.32
CA SER A 63 12.24 1.62 10.18
C SER A 63 11.61 2.10 11.49
N ILE A 64 10.28 2.00 11.63
CA ILE A 64 9.54 2.39 12.83
C ILE A 64 9.56 1.23 13.83
N ASP A 65 9.91 1.51 15.09
CA ASP A 65 9.82 0.52 16.17
C ASP A 65 8.35 0.11 16.37
N TYR A 66 8.07 -1.20 16.30
CA TYR A 66 6.73 -1.74 16.48
C TYR A 66 6.07 -1.29 17.80
N ARG A 67 6.85 -0.97 18.83
CA ARG A 67 6.34 -0.46 20.12
C ARG A 67 5.59 0.86 19.96
N VAL A 68 6.01 1.71 19.02
CA VAL A 68 5.32 2.98 18.70
C VAL A 68 3.98 2.69 18.03
N LEU A 69 3.93 1.70 17.15
CA LEU A 69 2.68 1.29 16.51
C LEU A 69 1.71 0.71 17.54
N THR A 70 2.19 -0.12 18.48
CA THR A 70 1.36 -0.70 19.54
C THR A 70 0.83 0.36 20.50
N SER A 71 1.63 1.36 20.90
CA SER A 71 1.15 2.43 21.78
C SER A 71 0.13 3.35 21.09
N ALA A 72 0.23 3.51 19.77
CA ALA A 72 -0.68 4.31 18.96
C ALA A 72 -1.93 3.55 18.48
N GLN A 73 -2.12 2.26 18.85
CA GLN A 73 -3.16 1.39 18.29
C GLN A 73 -4.57 1.99 18.31
N TRP A 74 -4.98 2.66 19.39
CA TRP A 74 -6.32 3.24 19.50
C TRP A 74 -6.52 4.44 18.58
N TYR A 75 -5.46 5.23 18.37
CA TYR A 75 -5.49 6.34 17.42
C TYR A 75 -5.52 5.82 15.98
N ILE A 76 -4.74 4.78 15.67
CA ILE A 76 -4.73 4.12 14.36
C ILE A 76 -6.12 3.53 14.06
N TYR A 77 -6.68 2.77 15.01
CA TYR A 77 -8.02 2.19 14.89
C TYR A 77 -9.09 3.27 14.71
N GLY A 78 -9.06 4.33 15.53
CA GLY A 78 -9.99 5.46 15.40
C GLY A 78 -9.90 6.15 14.04
N ALA A 79 -8.68 6.33 13.51
CA ALA A 79 -8.47 6.90 12.18
C ALA A 79 -9.01 6.00 11.06
N ILE A 80 -8.86 4.68 11.18
CA ILE A 80 -9.40 3.70 10.21
C ILE A 80 -10.93 3.73 10.23
N VAL A 81 -11.55 3.69 11.41
CA VAL A 81 -13.02 3.77 11.54
C VAL A 81 -13.54 5.10 10.99
N ALA A 82 -12.88 6.22 11.32
CA ALA A 82 -13.23 7.52 10.75
C ALA A 82 -13.10 7.54 9.22
N GLY A 83 -12.05 6.93 8.66
CA GLY A 83 -11.86 6.78 7.22
C GLY A 83 -12.94 5.94 6.55
N LEU A 84 -13.37 4.85 7.19
CA LEU A 84 -14.47 4.01 6.71
C LEU A 84 -15.79 4.77 6.69
N ILE A 85 -16.10 5.51 7.76
CA ILE A 85 -17.29 6.37 7.80
C ILE A 85 -17.21 7.46 6.72
N PHE A 86 -16.03 8.07 6.56
CA PHE A 86 -15.81 9.11 5.56
C PHE A 86 -16.03 8.60 4.13
N VAL A 87 -15.63 7.37 3.81
CA VAL A 87 -15.86 6.78 2.48
C VAL A 87 -17.34 6.63 2.14
N LEU A 88 -18.21 6.45 3.14
CA LEU A 88 -19.66 6.35 2.91
C LEU A 88 -20.24 7.69 2.44
N VAL A 89 -19.71 8.80 2.97
CA VAL A 89 -20.21 10.15 2.67
C VAL A 89 -19.54 10.74 1.43
N ALA A 90 -18.21 10.65 1.34
CA ALA A 90 -17.38 11.34 0.35
C ALA A 90 -16.63 10.40 -0.60
N GLY A 91 -16.89 9.09 -0.55
CA GLY A 91 -16.30 8.12 -1.47
C GLY A 91 -16.87 8.23 -2.88
N VAL A 92 -16.02 7.99 -3.87
CA VAL A 92 -16.40 7.96 -5.29
C VAL A 92 -17.25 6.73 -5.56
N LEU A 93 -18.35 6.93 -6.28
CA LEU A 93 -19.21 5.84 -6.75
C LEU A 93 -18.50 5.11 -7.90
N GLY A 94 -18.08 3.87 -7.67
CA GLY A 94 -17.53 2.99 -8.69
C GLY A 94 -18.19 1.63 -8.62
N ASN A 95 -18.67 1.12 -9.76
CA ASN A 95 -19.44 -0.14 -9.82
C ASN A 95 -20.54 -0.20 -8.73
N GLU A 96 -21.35 0.87 -8.64
CA GLU A 96 -22.47 1.00 -7.71
C GLU A 96 -22.12 1.01 -6.21
N THR A 97 -20.84 0.94 -5.84
CA THR A 97 -20.40 1.00 -4.43
C THR A 97 -19.42 2.15 -4.19
N ARG A 98 -19.49 2.76 -2.99
CA ARG A 98 -18.50 3.74 -2.51
C ARG A 98 -17.43 3.02 -1.71
N ARG A 99 -16.22 2.91 -2.26
CA ARG A 99 -15.08 2.22 -1.61
C ARG A 99 -13.80 3.03 -1.62
N TRP A 100 -13.70 3.99 -2.52
CA TRP A 100 -12.48 4.73 -2.80
C TRP A 100 -12.65 6.19 -2.47
N ILE A 101 -11.70 6.75 -1.74
CA ILE A 101 -11.51 8.19 -1.60
C ILE A 101 -10.60 8.62 -2.74
N GLN A 102 -11.06 9.53 -3.59
CA GLN A 102 -10.23 10.09 -4.66
C GLN A 102 -9.50 11.32 -4.14
N LEU A 103 -8.18 11.26 -4.18
CA LEU A 103 -7.28 12.37 -3.89
C LEU A 103 -6.83 13.03 -5.20
N PRO A 104 -6.28 14.26 -5.12
CA PRO A 104 -5.65 14.89 -6.27
C PRO A 104 -4.59 13.98 -6.93
N GLY A 105 -4.48 14.05 -8.27
CA GLY A 105 -3.47 13.29 -9.03
C GLY A 105 -3.85 11.84 -9.37
N ASP A 106 -5.14 11.51 -9.50
CA ASP A 106 -5.66 10.14 -9.78
C ASP A 106 -5.27 9.11 -8.72
N ILE A 107 -4.89 9.58 -7.52
CA ILE A 107 -4.61 8.75 -6.36
C ILE A 107 -5.95 8.32 -5.76
N ARG A 108 -6.13 7.02 -5.57
CA ARG A 108 -7.31 6.46 -4.91
C ARG A 108 -6.87 5.71 -3.67
N ILE A 109 -7.46 6.07 -2.54
CA ILE A 109 -7.18 5.42 -1.26
C ILE A 109 -8.42 4.65 -0.82
N GLN A 110 -8.22 3.39 -0.44
CA GLN A 110 -9.27 2.55 0.11
C GLN A 110 -9.02 2.35 1.62
N PRO A 111 -9.85 2.94 2.50
CA PRO A 111 -9.65 2.86 3.96
C PRO A 111 -9.62 1.42 4.49
N SER A 112 -10.37 0.49 3.87
CA SER A 112 -10.42 -0.91 4.30
C SER A 112 -9.09 -1.66 4.15
N GLU A 113 -8.19 -1.20 3.28
CA GLU A 113 -6.86 -1.81 3.15
C GLU A 113 -6.01 -1.57 4.40
N PHE A 114 -6.13 -0.41 5.05
CA PHE A 114 -5.46 -0.12 6.31
C PHE A 114 -6.05 -0.93 7.47
N GLY A 115 -7.37 -1.09 7.50
CA GLY A 115 -8.04 -1.93 8.50
C GLY A 115 -7.72 -3.43 8.41
N ARG A 116 -7.11 -3.89 7.32
CA ARG A 116 -6.60 -5.27 7.21
C ARG A 116 -5.24 -5.45 7.88
N VAL A 117 -4.44 -4.38 7.97
CA VAL A 117 -3.04 -4.42 8.41
C VAL A 117 -2.88 -4.06 9.89
N PHE A 118 -3.71 -3.15 10.39
CA PHE A 118 -3.65 -2.60 11.75
C PHE A 118 -4.87 -3.04 12.56
#